data_AF-A0A9P3GDS3-F1
#
_entry.id   AF-A0A9P3GDS3-F1
#
_cell.length_a   1.000
_cell.length_b   1.000
_cell.length_c   1.000
_cell.angle_alpha   90.00
_cell.angle_beta   90.00
_cell.angle_gamma   90.00
#
_symmetry.space_group_name_H-M   'P 1'
#
loop_
_entity.id
_entity.type
_entity.pdbx_description
1 polymer ?
#
loop_
_entity_poly.entity_id
_entity_poly.type
_entity_poly.pdbx_seq_one_letter_code
_entity_poly.pdbx_strand_id
1 'polypeptide(L)'
;MARGNFKQKRGGGRNFSRHLELNEEGTAVAVDKWGRRDKDKEEESEEESEEEEESEEEESEEETPQQAELTRAQRKELKKKKKEAAAKGDEEEEEEEGAEPLAANPNLPTTKQRSLASLNAPRELTRREREEKDEKEKKERYWKLHEQGKTDQAKADLARLAKIRAEREAAAAKRKAEAEVKAAEAEAKKKEQMGKRRG
;
A
#
# COMPACT_ATOMS: atom_id res chain seq x y z
N MET A 1 -6.69 -28.78 53.48
CA MET A 1 -6.67 -28.56 52.02
C MET A 1 -6.44 -27.07 51.77
N ALA A 2 -5.19 -26.68 51.51
CA ALA A 2 -4.83 -25.28 51.28
C ALA A 2 -5.28 -24.86 49.87
N ARG A 3 -6.16 -23.84 49.80
CA ARG A 3 -6.62 -23.27 48.52
C ARG A 3 -5.52 -22.32 48.04
N GLY A 4 -4.76 -22.74 47.04
CA GLY A 4 -3.65 -21.94 46.49
C GLY A 4 -4.16 -20.60 45.92
N ASN A 5 -3.45 -19.51 46.23
CA ASN A 5 -3.75 -18.14 45.79
C ASN A 5 -3.40 -17.90 44.31
N PHE A 6 -3.89 -18.74 43.39
CA PHE A 6 -3.70 -18.52 41.97
C PHE A 6 -4.65 -17.41 41.50
N LYS A 7 -4.10 -16.25 41.12
CA LYS A 7 -4.85 -15.19 40.45
C LYS A 7 -5.34 -15.73 39.12
N GLN A 8 -6.65 -15.95 38.96
CA GLN A 8 -7.24 -16.26 37.66
C GLN A 8 -7.00 -15.07 36.72
N LYS A 9 -5.98 -15.17 35.87
CA LYS A 9 -5.74 -14.20 34.81
C LYS A 9 -6.89 -14.35 33.81
N ARG A 10 -7.83 -13.40 33.80
CA ARG A 10 -8.77 -13.28 32.68
C ARG A 10 -7.95 -12.96 31.45
N GLY A 11 -8.13 -13.77 30.40
CA GLY A 11 -7.29 -13.78 29.20
C GLY A 11 -7.00 -12.39 28.67
N GLY A 12 -5.72 -12.13 28.40
CA GLY A 12 -5.28 -10.88 27.78
C GLY A 12 -5.95 -10.67 26.42
N GLY A 13 -6.28 -9.41 26.11
CA GLY A 13 -6.94 -9.06 24.87
C GLY A 13 -6.16 -9.54 23.64
N ARG A 14 -6.88 -10.03 22.63
CA ARG A 14 -6.29 -10.43 21.35
C ARG A 14 -6.01 -9.16 20.54
N ASN A 15 -4.77 -9.00 20.10
CA ASN A 15 -4.39 -7.92 19.19
C ASN A 15 -4.51 -8.43 17.76
N PHE A 16 -5.36 -7.80 16.96
CA PHE A 16 -5.42 -8.04 15.52
C PHE A 16 -4.62 -6.97 14.81
N SER A 17 -3.83 -7.36 13.80
CA SER A 17 -3.25 -6.40 12.85
C SER A 17 -4.36 -5.68 12.10
N ARG A 18 -4.15 -4.38 11.84
CA ARG A 18 -5.17 -3.53 11.21
C ARG A 18 -4.96 -3.41 9.71
N HIS A 19 -3.74 -3.72 9.24
CA HIS A 19 -3.37 -3.66 7.84
C HIS A 19 -2.92 -5.05 7.35
N LEU A 20 -3.80 -5.68 6.56
CA LEU A 20 -3.58 -6.97 5.92
C LEU A 20 -3.47 -6.77 4.41
N GLU A 21 -2.41 -7.32 3.80
CA GLU A 21 -2.24 -7.40 2.35
C GLU A 21 -2.33 -8.87 1.91
N LEU A 22 -2.84 -9.12 0.70
CA LEU A 22 -2.92 -10.45 0.13
C LEU A 22 -1.58 -10.80 -0.50
N ASN A 23 -0.97 -11.90 -0.05
CA ASN A 23 0.22 -12.45 -0.69
C ASN A 23 -0.14 -13.12 -2.03
N GLU A 24 0.89 -13.47 -2.79
CA GLU A 24 0.77 -14.17 -4.09
C GLU A 24 -0.02 -15.48 -4.01
N GLU A 25 -0.09 -16.09 -2.83
CA GLU A 25 -0.85 -17.30 -2.52
C GLU A 25 -2.31 -17.03 -2.09
N GLY A 26 -2.74 -15.77 -2.07
CA GLY A 26 -4.08 -15.36 -1.65
C GLY A 26 -4.30 -15.38 -0.14
N THR A 27 -3.25 -15.54 0.66
CA THR A 27 -3.27 -15.47 2.12
C THR A 27 -3.10 -14.02 2.61
N ALA A 28 -3.97 -13.58 3.50
CA ALA A 28 -3.94 -12.23 4.07
C ALA A 28 -2.89 -12.15 5.18
N VAL A 29 -1.80 -11.41 4.94
CA VAL A 29 -0.68 -11.26 5.87
C VAL A 29 -0.57 -9.83 6.38
N ALA A 30 -0.24 -9.71 7.67
CA ALA A 30 -0.07 -8.44 8.35
C ALA A 30 1.21 -7.72 7.90
N VAL A 31 1.06 -6.48 7.44
CA VAL A 31 2.19 -5.64 6.99
C VAL A 31 2.80 -4.84 8.14
N ASP A 32 2.06 -4.73 9.24
CA ASP A 32 2.45 -4.01 10.45
C ASP A 32 3.75 -4.58 11.06
N LYS A 33 4.53 -3.71 11.72
CA LYS A 33 5.82 -4.06 12.38
C LYS A 33 5.72 -5.26 13.34
N TRP A 34 4.55 -5.52 13.93
CA TRP A 34 4.35 -6.69 14.79
C TRP A 34 4.08 -7.97 14.02
N GLY A 35 3.43 -7.90 12.86
CA GLY A 35 3.21 -9.06 11.98
C GLY A 35 4.50 -9.54 11.30
N ARG A 36 5.41 -8.60 10.97
CA ARG A 36 6.74 -8.94 10.43
C ARG A 36 7.62 -9.63 11.47
N ARG A 37 7.64 -9.13 12.72
CA ARG A 37 8.46 -9.69 13.80
C ARG A 37 8.08 -11.12 14.21
N ASP A 38 6.79 -11.49 14.14
CA ASP A 38 6.38 -12.87 14.42
C ASP A 38 6.77 -13.82 13.28
N LYS A 39 6.82 -13.35 12.03
CA LYS A 39 7.34 -14.12 10.89
C LYS A 39 8.86 -14.30 10.98
N ASP A 40 9.58 -13.22 11.30
CA ASP A 40 11.03 -13.25 11.45
C ASP A 40 11.45 -14.22 12.59
N LYS A 41 10.68 -14.30 13.68
CA LYS A 41 10.92 -15.24 14.78
C LYS A 41 10.78 -16.73 14.43
N GLU A 42 10.00 -17.08 13.40
CA GLU A 42 9.90 -18.46 12.93
C GLU A 42 11.06 -18.85 12.01
N GLU A 43 11.69 -17.89 11.31
CA GLU A 43 12.92 -18.12 10.53
C GLU A 43 14.22 -17.93 11.35
N GLU A 44 14.21 -17.13 12.41
CA GLU A 44 15.37 -16.80 13.26
C GLU A 44 15.71 -17.88 14.31
N SER A 45 14.97 -19.00 14.39
CA SER A 45 15.34 -20.12 15.28
C SER A 45 16.42 -21.04 14.68
N GLU A 46 16.83 -20.83 13.42
CA GLU A 46 17.84 -21.63 12.72
C GLU A 46 19.16 -20.88 12.43
N GLU A 47 19.30 -19.60 12.78
CA GLU A 47 20.57 -18.88 12.63
C GLU A 47 21.05 -18.27 13.95
N GLU A 48 22.17 -18.81 14.38
CA GLU A 48 22.91 -18.61 15.60
C GLU A 48 23.64 -17.25 15.62
N SER A 49 23.47 -16.50 16.73
CA SER A 49 24.51 -15.78 17.50
C SER A 49 25.37 -14.65 16.87
N GLU A 50 25.59 -13.64 17.72
CA GLU A 50 26.67 -12.62 17.71
C GLU A 50 26.65 -11.52 16.63
N GLU A 51 26.24 -10.30 17.01
CA GLU A 51 27.16 -9.17 17.30
C GLU A 51 26.36 -7.93 17.74
N GLU A 52 26.78 -7.34 18.86
CA GLU A 52 26.42 -5.96 19.22
C GLU A 52 27.26 -5.00 18.38
N GLU A 53 26.65 -3.96 17.80
CA GLU A 53 27.30 -2.65 17.82
C GLU A 53 26.29 -1.49 17.83
N GLU A 54 26.61 -0.56 18.71
CA GLU A 54 26.07 0.77 18.95
C GLU A 54 26.42 1.71 17.79
N SER A 55 25.45 2.47 17.26
CA SER A 55 25.79 3.70 16.54
C SER A 55 24.64 4.71 16.53
N GLU A 56 24.91 5.81 17.23
CA GLU A 56 24.16 7.06 17.30
C GLU A 56 24.16 7.83 15.96
N GLU A 57 23.09 8.61 15.75
CA GLU A 57 22.97 9.80 14.89
C GLU A 57 23.40 9.72 13.41
N GLU A 58 22.44 9.92 12.48
CA GLU A 58 22.31 11.24 11.87
C GLU A 58 20.98 11.46 11.13
N GLU A 59 20.66 12.74 11.13
CA GLU A 59 19.63 13.49 10.46
C GLU A 59 19.60 13.27 8.92
N SER A 60 18.41 13.15 8.34
CA SER A 60 18.21 13.54 6.94
C SER A 60 16.75 13.93 6.71
N GLU A 61 16.60 15.21 6.39
CA GLU A 61 15.38 15.90 6.01
C GLU A 61 14.74 15.28 4.74
N GLU A 62 13.41 15.21 4.71
CA GLU A 62 12.72 15.46 3.45
C GLU A 62 11.40 16.19 3.69
N GLU A 63 11.23 17.23 2.89
CA GLU A 63 10.37 18.38 3.07
C GLU A 63 8.88 18.06 2.92
N THR A 64 8.05 18.66 3.78
CA THR A 64 6.68 19.04 3.40
C THR A 64 6.47 20.51 3.75
N PRO A 65 6.01 21.35 2.81
CA PRO A 65 5.92 22.78 3.05
C PRO A 65 4.66 23.12 3.88
N GLN A 66 4.88 24.00 4.86
CA GLN A 66 3.90 24.91 5.45
C GLN A 66 2.80 24.31 6.33
N GLN A 67 3.16 24.01 7.59
CA GLN A 67 2.28 24.31 8.72
C GLN A 67 3.14 24.67 9.94
N ALA A 68 3.06 25.96 10.29
CA ALA A 68 3.61 26.63 11.47
C ALA A 68 4.37 25.74 12.47
N GLU A 69 5.65 26.08 12.69
CA GLU A 69 6.55 25.50 13.68
C GLU A 69 6.06 25.74 15.11
N LEU A 70 4.95 25.08 15.47
CA LEU A 70 4.60 24.87 16.86
C LEU A 70 5.55 23.81 17.39
N THR A 71 6.35 24.17 18.38
CA THR A 71 7.27 23.24 19.05
C THR A 71 6.48 22.01 19.51
N ARG A 72 7.16 20.85 19.61
CA ARG A 72 6.52 19.57 20.01
C ARG A 72 5.72 19.70 21.33
N ALA A 73 6.13 20.61 22.22
CA ALA A 73 5.42 20.97 23.44
C ALA A 73 4.07 21.66 23.16
N GLN A 74 4.06 22.70 22.32
CA GLN A 74 2.85 23.43 21.96
C GLN A 74 1.81 22.55 21.26
N ARG A 75 2.25 21.61 20.40
CA ARG A 75 1.36 20.62 19.77
C ARG A 75 0.68 19.69 20.79
N LYS A 76 1.41 19.28 21.84
CA LYS A 76 0.86 18.43 22.91
C LYS A 76 -0.15 19.20 23.75
N GLU A 77 0.11 20.45 24.07
CA GLU A 77 -0.79 21.31 24.85
C GLU A 77 -2.11 21.60 24.11
N LEU A 78 -2.05 21.89 22.81
CA LEU A 78 -3.25 22.08 22.00
C LEU A 78 -4.08 20.79 21.90
N LYS A 79 -3.43 19.63 21.81
CA LYS A 79 -4.12 18.33 21.82
C LYS A 79 -4.75 18.03 23.18
N LYS A 80 -4.12 18.44 24.28
CA LYS A 80 -4.67 18.30 25.64
C LYS A 80 -5.88 19.22 25.85
N LYS A 81 -5.76 20.50 25.47
CA LYS A 81 -6.88 21.47 25.52
C LYS A 81 -8.08 21.05 24.66
N LYS A 82 -7.84 20.50 23.46
CA LYS A 82 -8.91 19.94 22.62
C LYS A 82 -9.62 18.74 23.26
N LYS A 83 -8.89 17.90 23.99
CA LYS A 83 -9.48 16.76 24.71
C LYS A 83 -10.27 17.21 25.95
N GLU A 84 -9.79 18.20 26.68
CA GLU A 84 -10.51 18.78 27.82
C GLU A 84 -11.79 19.52 27.39
N ALA A 85 -11.79 20.17 26.22
CA ALA A 85 -12.99 20.78 25.65
C ALA A 85 -14.03 19.74 25.18
N ALA A 86 -13.58 18.60 24.64
CA ALA A 86 -14.47 17.51 24.23
C ALA A 86 -15.07 16.75 25.43
N ALA A 87 -14.38 16.72 26.57
CA ALA A 87 -14.87 16.10 27.80
C ALA A 87 -15.87 16.97 28.59
N LYS A 88 -16.15 18.20 28.12
CA LYS A 88 -17.06 19.16 28.77
C LYS A 88 -18.36 19.42 27.99
N GLY A 89 -18.62 18.61 26.95
CA GLY A 89 -19.78 18.74 26.07
C GLY A 89 -20.75 17.56 26.11
N ASP A 90 -20.68 16.72 27.15
CA ASP A 90 -21.49 15.50 27.30
C ASP A 90 -22.16 15.52 28.69
N GLU A 91 -22.88 16.61 28.99
CA GLU A 91 -23.63 16.77 30.24
C GLU A 91 -24.83 17.72 30.10
N GLU A 92 -25.46 17.77 28.92
CA GLU A 92 -26.76 18.45 28.72
C GLU A 92 -27.65 17.62 27.77
N GLU A 93 -28.04 16.42 28.22
CA GLU A 93 -29.24 15.73 27.72
C GLU A 93 -30.05 15.26 28.93
N GLU A 94 -30.74 16.20 29.58
CA GLU A 94 -31.86 15.87 30.47
C GLU A 94 -32.96 16.93 30.35
N GLU A 95 -34.17 16.44 30.08
CA GLU A 95 -35.49 17.08 30.20
C GLU A 95 -35.85 18.30 29.32
N GLU A 96 -36.83 18.10 28.41
CA GLU A 96 -37.97 19.04 28.34
C GLU A 96 -39.23 18.37 27.76
N GLU A 97 -40.06 17.82 28.66
CA GLU A 97 -41.51 17.79 28.44
C GLU A 97 -42.01 19.23 28.52
N GLY A 98 -42.37 19.85 27.40
CA GLY A 98 -42.89 21.22 27.43
C GLY A 98 -43.00 21.87 26.07
N ALA A 99 -43.96 21.45 25.25
CA ALA A 99 -44.31 22.17 24.02
C ALA A 99 -45.04 23.49 24.36
N GLU A 100 -44.31 24.49 24.83
CA GLU A 100 -44.73 25.88 24.79
C GLU A 100 -44.23 26.52 23.49
N PRO A 101 -45.04 27.31 22.76
CA PRO A 101 -44.58 27.97 21.55
C PRO A 101 -43.56 29.04 21.94
N LEU A 102 -42.27 28.69 21.86
CA LEU A 102 -41.14 29.60 21.96
C LEU A 102 -41.48 30.86 21.15
N ALA A 103 -41.63 31.98 21.87
CA ALA A 103 -42.04 33.26 21.29
C ALA A 103 -41.24 33.52 20.01
N ALA A 104 -41.97 33.68 18.89
CA ALA A 104 -41.38 33.79 17.56
C ALA A 104 -40.38 34.95 17.51
N ASN A 105 -39.09 34.64 17.63
CA ASN A 105 -38.03 35.62 17.57
C ASN A 105 -37.99 36.20 16.14
N PRO A 106 -38.30 37.49 15.94
CA PRO A 106 -38.38 38.10 14.61
C PRO A 106 -37.02 38.20 13.91
N ASN A 107 -35.91 37.99 14.62
CA ASN A 107 -34.56 37.90 14.06
C ASN A 107 -34.09 36.46 13.82
N LEU A 108 -34.93 35.45 14.03
CA LEU A 108 -34.59 34.08 13.65
C LEU A 108 -34.52 34.02 12.13
N PRO A 109 -33.35 33.76 11.51
CA PRO A 109 -33.24 33.73 10.06
C PRO A 109 -34.15 32.62 9.54
N THR A 110 -35.20 33.00 8.81
CA THR A 110 -36.15 32.06 8.23
C THR A 110 -35.35 31.06 7.38
N THR A 111 -35.24 29.83 7.85
CA THR A 111 -34.54 28.77 7.13
C THR A 111 -35.33 28.48 5.87
N LYS A 112 -34.88 29.05 4.73
CA LYS A 112 -35.45 28.76 3.42
C LYS A 112 -35.32 27.24 3.21
N GLN A 113 -36.43 26.54 3.39
CA GLN A 113 -36.54 25.10 3.19
C GLN A 113 -36.22 24.83 1.72
N ARG A 114 -35.01 24.34 1.43
CA ARG A 114 -34.64 23.93 0.08
C ARG A 114 -35.48 22.70 -0.26
N SER A 115 -36.32 22.80 -1.28
CA SER A 115 -37.12 21.67 -1.73
C SER A 115 -36.22 20.53 -2.22
N LEU A 116 -36.60 19.28 -1.94
CA LEU A 116 -35.87 18.08 -2.38
C LEU A 116 -35.67 18.05 -3.91
N ALA A 117 -36.59 18.67 -4.67
CA ALA A 117 -36.47 18.84 -6.12
C ALA A 117 -35.26 19.71 -6.54
N SER A 118 -34.82 20.66 -5.70
CA SER A 118 -33.66 21.52 -5.98
C SER A 118 -32.31 20.83 -5.78
N LEU A 119 -32.28 19.63 -5.17
CA LEU A 119 -31.06 18.83 -4.99
C LEU A 119 -30.76 17.93 -6.20
N ASN A 120 -31.78 17.65 -7.02
CA ASN A 120 -31.67 16.79 -8.21
C ASN A 120 -31.35 17.56 -9.50
N ALA A 121 -31.30 18.90 -9.45
CA ALA A 121 -30.89 19.71 -10.59
C ALA A 121 -29.37 19.56 -10.80
N PRO A 122 -28.89 19.39 -12.06
CA PRO A 122 -27.47 19.25 -12.35
C PRO A 122 -26.76 20.52 -11.89
N ARG A 123 -26.01 20.42 -10.78
CA ARG A 123 -25.17 21.50 -10.30
C ARG A 123 -23.94 21.56 -11.19
N GLU A 124 -23.67 22.75 -11.72
CA GLU A 124 -22.40 23.03 -12.34
C GLU A 124 -21.30 22.75 -11.32
N LEU A 125 -20.36 21.87 -11.68
CA LEU A 125 -19.23 21.51 -10.84
C LEU A 125 -18.51 22.78 -10.42
N THR A 126 -18.19 22.88 -9.13
CA THR A 126 -17.38 23.97 -8.61
C THR A 126 -16.02 23.95 -9.31
N ARG A 127 -15.34 25.10 -9.38
CA ARG A 127 -14.02 25.21 -10.04
C ARG A 127 -13.04 24.12 -9.57
N ARG A 128 -13.04 23.83 -8.26
CA ARG A 128 -12.24 22.76 -7.67
C ARG A 128 -12.62 21.37 -8.20
N GLU A 129 -13.91 21.07 -8.25
CA GLU A 129 -14.39 19.79 -8.77
C GLU A 129 -14.12 19.61 -10.28
N ARG A 130 -14.05 20.69 -11.06
CA ARG A 130 -13.64 20.63 -12.48
C ARG A 130 -12.15 20.30 -12.60
N GLU A 131 -11.31 21.03 -11.86
CA GLU A 131 -9.86 20.80 -11.87
C GLU A 131 -9.51 19.38 -11.38
N GLU A 132 -10.19 18.86 -10.36
CA GLU A 132 -10.02 17.48 -9.89
C GLU A 132 -10.44 16.42 -10.92
N LYS A 133 -11.50 16.67 -11.70
CA LYS A 133 -11.90 15.76 -12.79
C LYS A 133 -10.89 15.77 -13.92
N ASP A 134 -10.44 16.95 -14.34
CA ASP A 134 -9.42 17.07 -15.38
C ASP A 134 -8.10 16.41 -14.96
N GLU A 135 -7.73 16.51 -13.68
CA GLU A 135 -6.55 15.84 -13.14
C GLU A 135 -6.71 14.31 -13.16
N LYS A 136 -7.89 13.79 -12.77
CA LYS A 136 -8.20 12.36 -12.86
C LYS A 136 -8.17 11.87 -14.30
N GLU A 137 -8.79 12.59 -15.23
CA GLU A 137 -8.78 12.25 -16.66
C GLU A 137 -7.38 12.26 -17.26
N LYS A 138 -6.52 13.22 -16.87
CA LYS A 138 -5.11 13.25 -17.30
C LYS A 138 -4.33 12.06 -16.76
N LYS A 139 -4.53 11.71 -15.48
CA LYS A 139 -3.94 10.50 -14.87
C LYS A 139 -4.42 9.27 -15.63
N GLU A 140 -5.72 9.05 -15.77
CA GLU A 140 -6.28 7.92 -16.51
C GLU A 140 -5.76 7.84 -17.95
N ARG A 141 -5.64 8.97 -18.63
CA ARG A 141 -5.05 9.03 -19.98
C ARG A 141 -3.58 8.63 -19.97
N TYR A 142 -2.80 9.12 -19.01
CA TYR A 142 -1.39 8.74 -18.85
C TYR A 142 -1.25 7.24 -18.60
N TRP A 143 -2.03 6.71 -17.66
CA TRP A 143 -2.06 5.28 -17.32
C TRP A 143 -2.45 4.43 -18.52
N LYS A 144 -3.52 4.79 -19.23
CA LYS A 144 -3.94 4.14 -20.47
C LYS A 144 -2.86 4.17 -21.55
N LEU A 145 -2.13 5.27 -21.68
CA LEU A 145 -1.06 5.41 -22.67
C LEU A 145 0.21 4.64 -22.25
N HIS A 146 0.43 4.50 -20.94
CA HIS A 146 1.49 3.70 -20.35
C HIS A 146 1.24 2.21 -20.54
N GLU A 147 0.02 1.74 -20.26
CA GLU A 147 -0.42 0.37 -20.55
C GLU A 147 -0.30 0.02 -22.03
N GLN A 148 -0.58 0.98 -22.92
CA GLN A 148 -0.38 0.82 -24.36
C GLN A 148 1.10 0.81 -24.79
N GLY A 149 2.04 1.01 -23.88
CA GLY A 149 3.47 1.06 -24.20
C GLY A 149 3.91 2.32 -24.95
N LYS A 150 3.10 3.39 -24.92
CA LYS A 150 3.35 4.62 -25.70
C LYS A 150 4.07 5.71 -24.90
N THR A 151 4.09 5.63 -23.58
CA THR A 151 4.90 6.51 -22.73
C THR A 151 6.38 6.18 -22.93
N ASP A 152 7.26 7.16 -22.72
CA ASP A 152 8.69 6.96 -22.95
C ASP A 152 9.29 5.93 -21.97
N GLN A 153 8.76 5.87 -20.76
CA GLN A 153 9.07 4.83 -19.78
C GLN A 153 8.72 3.43 -20.30
N ALA A 154 7.46 3.21 -20.71
CA ALA A 154 7.02 1.90 -21.18
C ALA A 154 7.73 1.48 -22.48
N LYS A 155 8.03 2.43 -23.38
CA LYS A 155 8.87 2.18 -24.57
C LYS A 155 10.27 1.71 -24.20
N ALA A 156 10.90 2.36 -23.21
CA ALA A 156 12.23 1.97 -22.75
C ALA A 156 12.23 0.56 -22.16
N ASP A 157 11.22 0.21 -21.35
CA ASP A 157 11.07 -1.13 -20.79
C ASP A 157 10.81 -2.19 -21.87
N LEU A 158 9.94 -1.90 -22.84
CA LEU A 158 9.71 -2.77 -23.98
C LEU A 158 10.99 -2.96 -24.82
N ALA A 159 11.77 -1.90 -25.03
CA ALA A 159 13.05 -1.99 -25.73
C ALA A 159 14.08 -2.82 -24.96
N ARG A 160 14.11 -2.70 -23.63
CA ARG A 160 14.94 -3.54 -22.76
C ARG A 160 14.56 -5.01 -22.87
N LEU A 161 13.27 -5.31 -22.78
CA LEU A 161 12.75 -6.67 -22.93
C LEU A 161 13.03 -7.22 -24.33
N ALA A 162 12.92 -6.41 -25.39
CA ALA A 162 13.24 -6.82 -26.75
C ALA A 162 14.72 -7.21 -26.91
N LYS A 163 15.65 -6.46 -26.31
CA LYS A 163 17.08 -6.84 -26.29
C LYS A 163 17.30 -8.20 -25.63
N ILE A 164 16.70 -8.43 -24.46
CA ILE A 164 16.80 -9.72 -23.74
C ILE A 164 16.22 -10.86 -24.58
N ARG A 165 15.07 -10.64 -25.25
CA ARG A 165 14.49 -11.64 -26.15
C ARG A 165 15.44 -11.96 -27.31
N ALA A 166 16.00 -10.93 -27.96
CA ALA A 166 16.95 -11.12 -29.06
C ALA A 166 18.22 -11.86 -28.60
N GLU A 167 18.77 -11.54 -27.43
CA GLU A 167 19.92 -12.25 -26.86
C GLU A 167 19.61 -13.72 -26.56
N ARG A 168 18.44 -14.00 -25.99
CA ARG A 168 17.99 -15.38 -25.71
C ARG A 168 17.77 -16.17 -27.00
N GLU A 169 17.15 -15.57 -28.00
CA GLU A 169 16.94 -16.19 -29.31
C GLU A 169 18.27 -16.45 -30.02
N ALA A 170 19.20 -15.49 -30.00
CA ALA A 170 20.53 -15.66 -30.57
C ALA A 170 21.32 -16.75 -29.84
N ALA A 171 21.25 -16.81 -28.51
CA ALA A 171 21.89 -17.87 -27.74
C ALA A 171 21.26 -19.25 -28.02
N ALA A 172 19.93 -19.32 -28.13
CA ALA A 172 19.23 -20.55 -28.51
C ALA A 172 19.59 -21.00 -29.93
N ALA A 173 19.68 -20.07 -30.88
CA ALA A 173 20.10 -20.35 -32.25
C ALA A 173 21.55 -20.84 -32.30
N LYS A 174 22.47 -20.21 -31.56
CA LYS A 174 23.86 -20.69 -31.44
C LYS A 174 23.93 -22.10 -30.85
N ARG A 175 23.19 -22.38 -29.77
CA ARG A 175 23.13 -23.72 -29.18
C ARG A 175 22.57 -24.77 -30.15
N LYS A 176 21.53 -24.43 -30.92
CA LYS A 176 20.98 -25.33 -31.95
C LYS A 176 21.98 -25.58 -33.08
N ALA A 177 22.62 -24.54 -33.61
CA ALA A 177 23.63 -24.68 -34.65
C ALA A 177 24.84 -25.52 -34.18
N GLU A 178 25.34 -25.29 -32.97
CA GLU A 178 26.42 -26.11 -32.39
C GLU A 178 25.99 -27.57 -32.18
N ALA A 179 24.74 -27.82 -31.76
CA ALA A 179 24.21 -29.16 -31.62
C ALA A 179 24.06 -29.87 -32.97
N GLU A 180 23.61 -29.17 -34.02
CA GLU A 180 23.50 -29.70 -35.38
C GLU A 180 24.88 -30.02 -35.98
N VAL A 181 25.87 -29.15 -35.80
CA VAL A 181 27.25 -29.43 -36.23
C VAL A 181 27.83 -30.65 -35.50
N LYS A 182 27.67 -30.72 -34.17
CA LYS A 182 28.11 -31.89 -33.40
C LYS A 182 27.38 -33.17 -33.81
N ALA A 183 26.08 -33.10 -34.11
CA ALA A 183 25.30 -34.24 -34.58
C ALA A 183 25.77 -34.70 -35.97
N ALA A 184 25.99 -33.76 -36.91
CA ALA A 184 26.49 -34.06 -38.24
C ALA A 184 27.91 -34.68 -38.21
N GLU A 185 28.81 -34.16 -37.37
CA GLU A 185 30.13 -34.75 -37.16
C GLU A 185 30.05 -36.16 -36.54
N ALA A 186 29.18 -36.37 -35.55
CA ALA A 186 28.98 -37.67 -34.94
C ALA A 186 28.40 -38.67 -35.96
N GLU A 187 27.48 -38.24 -36.83
CA GLU A 187 26.92 -39.07 -37.88
C GLU A 187 27.96 -39.40 -38.97
N ALA A 188 28.78 -38.43 -39.38
CA ALA A 188 29.88 -38.64 -40.31
C ALA A 188 30.90 -39.64 -39.75
N LYS A 189 31.31 -39.48 -38.48
CA LYS A 189 32.21 -40.43 -37.78
C LYS A 189 31.59 -41.83 -37.70
N LYS A 190 30.30 -41.94 -37.38
CA LYS A 190 29.58 -43.22 -37.36
C LYS A 190 29.55 -43.87 -38.76
N LYS A 191 29.26 -43.10 -39.81
CA LYS A 191 29.26 -43.58 -41.21
C LYS A 191 30.64 -44.08 -41.63
N GLU A 192 31.71 -43.34 -41.31
CA GLU A 192 33.08 -43.76 -41.61
C GLU A 192 33.47 -45.04 -40.87
N GLN A 193 33.12 -45.15 -39.58
CA GLN A 193 33.37 -46.37 -38.79
C GLN A 193 32.61 -47.59 -39.35
N MET A 194 31.36 -47.40 -39.79
CA MET A 194 30.57 -48.47 -40.40
C MET A 194 31.12 -48.88 -41.78
N GLY A 195 31.67 -47.95 -42.55
CA GLY A 195 32.38 -48.24 -43.81
C GLY A 195 33.66 -49.06 -43.57
N LYS A 196 34.49 -48.66 -42.60
CA LYS A 196 35.71 -49.38 -42.20
C LYS A 196 35.45 -50.78 -41.62
N ARG A 197 34.27 -51.03 -41.04
CA ARG A 197 33.89 -52.36 -40.51
C ARG A 197 33.32 -53.31 -41.56
N ARG A 198 32.97 -52.83 -42.76
CA ARG A 198 32.36 -53.62 -43.85
C ARG A 198 33.33 -53.96 -44.99
N GLY A 199 34.48 -53.30 -45.06
CA GLY A 199 35.60 -53.67 -45.94
C GLY A 199 36.62 -54.52 -45.21
#